data_AF-A0A0D7AI38-F1
#
_entry.id   AF-A0A0D7AI38-F1
#
_cell.length_a   1.000
_cell.length_b   1.000
_cell.length_c   1.000
_cell.angle_alpha   90.00
_cell.angle_beta   90.00
_cell.angle_gamma   90.00
#
_symmetry.space_group_name_H-M   'P 1'
#
loop_
_entity.id
_entity.type
_entity.pdbx_description
1 polymer ?
#
loop_
_entity_poly.entity_id
_entity_poly.type
_entity_poly.pdbx_seq_one_letter_code
_entity_poly.pdbx_strand_id
1 'polypeptide(L)'
;LLEEVSTRNARVRTLMHRIAVNMKECDLSQSQLARILGLNYNGLPQEVLESFSHDPSAVTGATRRVGGYKAVEDIHRRIERQRQIFRDVLSDQNPCNPSIVVSSNVLEDPIQSLMKSLDVLEGQRQELASKARLVDEQSRHVQAVHTVLKAEYNAALAHTSTIYPELPHIVALEENYKDQYLHLWEFGMDVLTLLLDTVTPFWRTYGKTIGDDVQDFLIIPWYRNEFTGEAKRYPIARLPRRSFRHWVLLISCAALSMSILVLQGRTAVTSVRHIRLDVISYTGLRYLIIPFFWVSIIIQWCAVLVEAAIVTMQLAGVVWWLGWSIGICK
;
A
#
# COMPACT_ATOMS: atom_id res chain seq x y z
N LEU A 1 2.86 -72.35 17.02
CA LEU A 1 2.19 -71.84 18.23
C LEU A 1 2.93 -70.67 18.88
N LEU A 2 4.15 -70.83 19.42
CA LEU A 2 4.85 -69.72 20.11
C LEU A 2 5.18 -68.54 19.19
N GLU A 3 5.67 -68.85 17.98
CA GLU A 3 5.99 -67.84 16.95
C GLU A 3 4.73 -67.10 16.47
N GLU A 4 3.63 -67.81 16.26
CA GLU A 4 2.32 -67.26 15.91
C GLU A 4 1.74 -66.35 17.01
N VAL A 5 1.92 -66.71 18.28
CA VAL A 5 1.54 -65.86 19.41
C VAL A 5 2.42 -64.62 19.49
N SER A 6 3.72 -64.74 19.16
CA SER A 6 4.64 -63.60 19.15
C SER A 6 4.32 -62.59 18.04
N THR A 7 3.97 -63.06 16.84
CA THR A 7 3.57 -62.20 15.72
C THR A 7 2.22 -61.56 15.97
N ARG A 8 1.28 -62.29 16.58
CA ARG A 8 -0.01 -61.73 17.04
C ARG A 8 0.19 -60.63 18.08
N ASN A 9 1.09 -60.81 19.04
CA ASN A 9 1.39 -59.79 20.06
C ASN A 9 2.03 -58.54 19.43
N ALA A 10 2.98 -58.71 18.51
CA ALA A 10 3.55 -57.59 17.76
C ALA A 10 2.49 -56.80 16.97
N ARG A 11 1.53 -57.49 16.34
CA ARG A 11 0.40 -56.84 15.64
C ARG A 11 -0.50 -56.06 16.61
N VAL A 12 -0.83 -56.64 17.76
CA VAL A 12 -1.64 -55.97 18.80
C VAL A 12 -0.93 -54.73 19.33
N ARG A 13 0.40 -54.78 19.52
CA ARG A 13 1.20 -53.61 19.92
C ARG A 13 1.08 -52.46 18.93
N THR A 14 1.26 -52.74 17.63
CA THR A 14 1.15 -51.70 16.60
C THR A 14 -0.26 -51.10 16.56
N LEU A 15 -1.30 -51.92 16.78
CA LEU A 15 -2.68 -51.44 16.86
C LEU A 15 -2.91 -50.54 18.08
N MET A 16 -2.43 -50.92 19.27
CA MET A 16 -2.55 -50.11 20.48
C MET A 16 -1.84 -48.76 20.32
N HIS A 17 -0.62 -48.75 19.77
CA HIS A 17 0.10 -47.51 19.52
C HIS A 17 -0.63 -46.62 18.50
N ARG A 18 -1.25 -47.21 17.47
CA ARG A 18 -2.06 -46.46 16.51
C ARG A 18 -3.32 -45.88 17.16
N ILE A 19 -3.99 -46.63 18.02
CA ILE A 19 -5.14 -46.17 18.78
C ILE A 19 -4.75 -45.02 19.72
N ALA A 20 -3.60 -45.11 20.40
CA ALA A 20 -3.09 -44.05 21.27
C ALA A 20 -2.88 -42.73 20.51
N VAL A 21 -2.24 -42.81 19.32
CA VAL A 21 -2.01 -41.65 18.46
C VAL A 21 -3.34 -41.06 17.97
N ASN A 22 -4.25 -41.89 17.46
CA ASN A 22 -5.57 -41.43 17.00
C ASN A 22 -6.38 -40.79 18.13
N MET A 23 -6.34 -41.35 19.34
CA MET A 23 -7.06 -40.78 20.49
C MET A 23 -6.51 -39.41 20.87
N LYS A 24 -5.19 -39.23 20.81
CA LYS A 24 -4.52 -37.94 21.02
C LYS A 24 -4.93 -36.91 19.96
N GLU A 25 -5.02 -37.31 18.69
CA GLU A 25 -5.49 -36.43 17.61
C GLU A 25 -6.97 -36.04 17.78
N CYS A 26 -7.82 -36.98 18.19
CA CYS A 26 -9.21 -36.70 18.54
C CYS A 26 -9.32 -35.70 19.69
N ASP A 27 -8.57 -35.89 20.78
CA ASP A 27 -8.55 -34.96 21.92
C ASP A 27 -8.10 -33.55 21.51
N LEU A 28 -7.06 -33.46 20.68
CA LEU A 28 -6.58 -32.19 20.14
C LEU A 28 -7.64 -31.50 19.27
N SER A 29 -8.27 -32.21 18.34
CA SER A 29 -9.33 -31.64 17.50
C SER A 29 -10.54 -31.19 18.33
N GLN A 30 -10.93 -31.97 19.35
CA GLN A 30 -12.04 -31.62 20.22
C GLN A 30 -11.73 -30.40 21.10
N SER A 31 -10.50 -30.29 21.62
CA SER A 31 -10.06 -29.11 22.38
C SER A 31 -10.01 -27.84 21.52
N GLN A 32 -9.61 -27.95 20.25
CA GLN A 32 -9.59 -26.83 19.31
C GLN A 32 -11.02 -26.37 18.97
N LEU A 33 -11.91 -27.31 18.67
CA LEU A 33 -13.32 -27.00 18.41
C LEU A 33 -14.01 -26.38 19.63
N ALA A 34 -13.75 -26.92 20.82
CA ALA A 34 -14.26 -26.36 22.07
C ALA A 34 -13.76 -24.93 22.29
N ARG A 35 -12.48 -24.66 22.03
CA ARG A 35 -11.91 -23.30 22.11
C ARG A 35 -12.55 -22.33 21.12
N ILE A 36 -12.77 -22.75 19.88
CA ILE A 36 -13.43 -21.92 18.85
C ILE A 36 -14.88 -21.61 19.24
N LEU A 37 -15.57 -22.59 19.83
CA LEU A 37 -16.95 -22.48 20.26
C LEU A 37 -17.11 -21.89 21.68
N GLY A 38 -16.02 -21.53 22.36
CA GLY A 38 -16.05 -20.99 23.73
C GLY A 38 -16.50 -21.98 24.80
N LEU A 39 -16.43 -23.28 24.54
CA LEU A 39 -16.83 -24.35 25.45
C LEU A 39 -15.67 -24.78 26.35
N ASN A 40 -15.96 -25.04 27.63
CA ASN A 40 -15.01 -25.62 28.57
C ASN A 40 -14.90 -27.13 28.33
N TYR A 41 -13.87 -27.55 27.58
CA TYR A 41 -13.53 -28.96 27.38
C TYR A 41 -12.44 -29.39 28.35
N ASN A 42 -12.75 -30.38 29.18
CA ASN A 42 -11.77 -31.08 30.00
C ASN A 42 -11.22 -32.25 29.18
N GLY A 43 -9.96 -32.15 28.75
CA GLY A 43 -9.29 -33.17 27.95
C GLY A 43 -9.19 -34.53 28.64
N LEU A 44 -8.82 -35.54 27.87
CA LEU A 44 -8.60 -36.89 28.41
C LEU A 44 -7.48 -36.89 29.46
N PRO A 45 -7.65 -37.60 30.59
CA PRO A 45 -6.61 -37.72 31.60
C PRO A 45 -5.33 -38.30 31.00
N GLN A 46 -4.19 -37.68 31.32
CA GLN A 46 -2.89 -38.09 30.80
C GLN A 46 -2.59 -39.57 31.12
N GLU A 47 -3.05 -40.06 32.26
CA GLU A 47 -2.91 -41.46 32.69
C GLU A 47 -3.57 -42.46 31.71
N VAL A 48 -4.67 -42.06 31.05
CA VAL A 48 -5.38 -42.88 30.05
C VAL A 48 -4.58 -42.93 28.75
N LEU A 49 -4.09 -41.77 28.29
CA LEU A 49 -3.25 -41.70 27.09
C LEU A 49 -1.94 -42.48 27.27
N GLU A 50 -1.32 -42.39 28.45
CA GLU A 50 -0.13 -43.15 28.80
C GLU A 50 -0.40 -44.65 28.86
N SER A 51 -1.56 -45.07 29.39
CA SER A 51 -1.94 -46.49 29.46
C SER A 51 -2.11 -47.16 28.09
N PHE A 52 -2.55 -46.43 27.06
CA PHE A 52 -2.60 -46.93 25.68
C PHE A 52 -1.22 -47.02 25.02
N SER A 53 -0.30 -46.15 25.43
CA SER A 53 1.07 -46.12 24.88
C SER A 53 1.99 -47.17 25.51
N HIS A 54 1.73 -47.56 26.76
CA HIS A 54 2.59 -48.46 27.51
C HIS A 54 2.21 -49.94 27.28
N ASP A 55 3.13 -50.72 26.72
CA ASP A 55 2.95 -52.17 26.52
C ASP A 55 3.09 -52.94 27.86
N PRO A 56 2.05 -53.64 28.34
CA PRO A 56 2.13 -54.42 29.57
C PRO A 56 3.03 -55.66 29.41
N SER A 57 3.30 -56.11 28.18
CA SER A 57 4.13 -57.28 27.84
C SER A 57 5.55 -56.92 27.39
N ALA A 58 5.89 -55.63 27.30
CA ALA A 58 7.24 -55.22 26.96
C ALA A 58 8.21 -55.62 28.07
N VAL A 59 9.21 -56.42 27.71
CA VAL A 59 10.32 -56.82 28.59
C VAL A 59 11.26 -55.62 28.74
N THR A 60 10.81 -54.62 29.49
CA THR A 60 11.64 -53.51 29.97
C THR A 60 12.73 -54.04 30.91
N GLY A 61 13.85 -53.34 31.05
CA GLY A 61 15.09 -53.84 31.67
C GLY A 61 14.98 -54.56 33.02
N ALA A 62 13.93 -54.28 33.82
CA ALA A 62 13.67 -54.97 35.08
C ALA A 62 13.08 -56.39 34.91
N THR A 63 12.16 -56.61 33.95
CA THR A 63 11.55 -57.92 33.67
C THR A 63 12.45 -58.86 32.89
N ARG A 64 13.53 -58.34 32.27
CA ARG A 64 14.54 -59.16 31.55
C ARG A 64 15.28 -60.15 32.46
N ARG A 65 15.37 -59.85 33.77
CA ARG A 65 16.01 -60.71 34.79
C ARG A 65 15.07 -61.70 35.44
N VAL A 66 13.76 -61.56 35.23
CA VAL A 66 12.72 -62.39 35.86
C VAL A 66 12.30 -63.45 34.84
N GLY A 67 12.73 -64.70 35.04
CA GLY A 67 12.36 -65.82 34.17
C GLY A 67 11.16 -66.61 34.71
N GLY A 68 10.40 -67.23 33.81
CA GLY A 68 9.34 -68.19 34.15
C GLY A 68 8.03 -67.55 34.65
N TYR A 69 7.33 -68.25 35.56
CA TYR A 69 5.99 -67.88 36.03
C TYR A 69 5.88 -66.46 36.62
N LYS A 70 6.96 -65.96 37.25
CA LYS A 70 6.99 -64.61 37.84
C LYS A 70 6.88 -63.48 36.80
N ALA A 71 7.37 -63.70 35.58
CA ALA A 71 7.23 -62.72 34.50
C ALA A 71 5.79 -62.67 33.99
N VAL A 72 5.13 -63.83 33.92
CA VAL A 72 3.72 -63.93 33.51
C VAL A 72 2.83 -63.23 34.54
N GLU A 73 3.09 -63.42 35.82
CA GLU A 73 2.37 -62.79 36.93
C GLU A 73 2.53 -61.25 36.94
N ASP A 74 3.74 -60.73 36.67
CA ASP A 74 3.96 -59.28 36.59
C ASP A 74 3.23 -58.65 35.38
N ILE A 75 3.25 -59.32 34.23
CA ILE A 75 2.48 -58.89 33.04
C ILE A 75 0.98 -58.89 33.36
N HIS A 76 0.47 -59.93 34.02
CA HIS A 76 -0.93 -60.02 34.42
C HIS A 76 -1.35 -58.84 35.30
N ARG A 77 -0.55 -58.52 36.33
CA ARG A 77 -0.79 -57.37 37.23
C ARG A 77 -0.75 -56.01 36.53
N ARG A 78 0.06 -55.86 35.48
CA ARG A 78 0.10 -54.62 34.66
C ARG A 78 -1.18 -54.46 33.83
N ILE A 79 -1.65 -55.56 33.24
CA ILE A 79 -2.92 -55.57 32.49
C ILE A 79 -4.10 -55.27 33.41
N GLU A 80 -4.12 -55.84 34.61
CA GLU A 80 -5.17 -55.55 35.59
C GLU A 80 -5.20 -54.08 36.00
N ARG A 81 -4.02 -53.48 36.27
CA ARG A 81 -3.92 -52.04 36.55
C ARG A 81 -4.41 -51.17 35.40
N GLN A 82 -4.03 -51.46 34.16
CA GLN A 82 -4.55 -50.74 32.98
C GLN A 82 -6.07 -50.85 32.87
N ARG A 83 -6.62 -52.06 33.07
CA ARG A 83 -8.07 -52.28 33.06
C ARG A 83 -8.78 -51.51 34.17
N GLN A 84 -8.15 -51.38 35.34
CA GLN A 84 -8.71 -50.63 36.45
C GLN A 84 -8.74 -49.14 36.14
N ILE A 85 -7.64 -48.55 35.63
CA ILE A 85 -7.60 -47.15 35.18
C ILE A 85 -8.71 -46.87 34.15
N PHE A 86 -8.91 -47.76 33.17
CA PHE A 86 -9.99 -47.61 32.20
C PHE A 86 -11.38 -47.68 32.84
N ARG A 87 -11.60 -48.58 33.80
CA ARG A 87 -12.89 -48.68 34.50
C ARG A 87 -13.16 -47.48 35.39
N ASP A 88 -12.13 -46.96 36.05
CA ASP A 88 -12.25 -45.81 36.94
C ASP A 88 -12.65 -44.57 36.10
N VAL A 89 -12.00 -44.36 34.95
CA VAL A 89 -12.34 -43.26 34.02
C VAL A 89 -13.73 -43.43 33.40
N LEU A 90 -14.09 -44.65 32.99
CA LEU A 90 -15.44 -44.92 32.45
C LEU A 90 -16.53 -44.77 33.51
N SER A 91 -16.24 -45.04 34.78
CA SER A 91 -17.20 -44.90 35.87
C SER A 91 -17.32 -43.44 36.35
N ASP A 92 -16.25 -42.65 36.25
CA ASP A 92 -16.26 -41.20 36.52
C ASP A 92 -16.94 -40.40 35.39
N GLN A 93 -16.92 -40.94 34.16
CA GLN A 93 -17.70 -40.44 33.02
C GLN A 93 -19.17 -40.89 33.01
N ASN A 94 -19.69 -41.43 34.12
CA ASN A 94 -21.12 -41.72 34.24
C ASN A 94 -21.95 -40.46 33.93
N PRO A 95 -23.03 -40.57 33.14
CA PRO A 95 -23.84 -39.44 32.66
C PRO A 95 -24.60 -38.67 33.76
N CYS A 96 -24.41 -39.01 35.04
CA CYS A 96 -25.02 -38.34 36.18
C CYS A 96 -24.17 -37.20 36.78
N ASN A 97 -22.95 -36.94 36.29
CA ASN A 97 -22.18 -35.75 36.65
C ASN A 97 -22.42 -34.63 35.61
N PRO A 98 -23.10 -33.52 35.97
CA PRO A 98 -23.57 -32.50 35.04
C PRO A 98 -22.48 -31.48 34.68
N SER A 99 -21.23 -31.90 34.43
CA SER A 99 -20.16 -30.98 34.06
C SER A 99 -20.09 -30.68 32.55
N ILE A 100 -20.81 -31.44 31.72
CA ILE A 100 -20.94 -31.17 30.28
C ILE A 100 -22.41 -31.26 29.88
N VAL A 101 -23.24 -30.40 30.45
CA VAL A 101 -24.48 -30.02 29.78
C VAL A 101 -24.06 -29.05 28.68
N VAL A 102 -23.91 -29.54 27.44
CA VAL A 102 -23.96 -28.67 26.26
C VAL A 102 -25.39 -28.13 26.22
N SER A 103 -25.63 -27.09 27.01
CA SER A 103 -26.90 -26.39 27.08
C SER A 103 -27.12 -25.74 25.73
N SER A 104 -28.15 -26.20 25.02
CA SER A 104 -28.80 -25.58 23.85
C SER A 104 -27.87 -25.17 22.69
N ASN A 105 -28.00 -25.87 21.57
CA ASN A 105 -27.60 -25.50 20.20
C ASN A 105 -26.72 -24.23 20.07
N VAL A 106 -25.43 -24.35 20.39
CA VAL A 106 -24.41 -23.28 20.25
C VAL A 106 -24.33 -22.72 18.82
N LEU A 107 -24.80 -23.49 17.83
CA LEU A 107 -24.83 -23.12 16.41
C LEU A 107 -26.11 -22.40 15.98
N GLU A 108 -27.17 -22.40 16.79
CA GLU A 108 -28.44 -21.78 16.41
C GLU A 108 -28.31 -20.24 16.34
N ASP A 109 -27.68 -19.63 17.35
CA ASP A 109 -27.46 -18.19 17.41
C ASP A 109 -26.65 -17.64 16.22
N PRO A 110 -25.47 -18.21 15.86
CA PRO A 110 -24.73 -17.74 14.70
C PRO A 110 -25.47 -18.01 13.37
N ILE A 111 -26.24 -19.10 13.26
CA ILE A 111 -27.07 -19.36 12.06
C ILE A 111 -28.17 -18.30 11.94
N GLN A 112 -28.88 -17.99 13.03
CA GLN A 112 -29.91 -16.95 13.04
C GLN A 112 -29.33 -15.56 12.77
N SER A 113 -28.14 -15.26 13.31
CA SER A 113 -27.44 -14.00 13.02
C SER A 113 -27.06 -13.91 11.54
N LEU A 114 -26.59 -15.01 10.94
CA LEU A 114 -26.25 -15.06 9.53
C LEU A 114 -27.50 -14.86 8.65
N MET A 115 -28.61 -15.54 8.96
CA MET A 115 -29.88 -15.38 8.25
C MET A 115 -30.38 -13.93 8.31
N LYS A 116 -30.36 -13.30 9.50
CA LYS A 116 -30.72 -11.88 9.65
C LYS A 116 -29.82 -10.97 8.81
N SER A 117 -28.52 -11.23 8.77
CA SER A 117 -27.59 -10.44 7.96
C SER A 117 -27.84 -10.61 6.45
N LEU A 118 -28.25 -11.81 6.03
CA LEU A 118 -28.59 -12.11 4.64
C LEU A 118 -29.87 -11.38 4.22
N ASP A 119 -30.89 -11.37 5.08
CA ASP A 119 -32.15 -10.65 4.82
C ASP A 119 -31.92 -9.14 4.69
N VAL A 120 -31.08 -8.56 5.57
CA VAL A 120 -30.71 -7.14 5.48
C VAL A 120 -29.96 -6.85 4.18
N LEU A 121 -29.04 -7.71 3.78
CA LEU A 121 -28.28 -7.55 2.54
C LEU A 121 -29.19 -7.67 1.31
N GLU A 122 -30.17 -8.58 1.32
CA GLU A 122 -31.15 -8.69 0.26
C GLU A 122 -32.02 -7.44 0.15
N GLY A 123 -32.49 -6.89 1.28
CA GLY A 123 -33.22 -5.62 1.32
C GLY A 123 -32.41 -4.46 0.73
N GLN A 124 -31.14 -4.33 1.11
CA GLN A 124 -30.23 -3.31 0.56
C GLN A 124 -29.99 -3.50 -0.94
N ARG A 125 -29.86 -4.74 -1.42
CA ARG A 125 -29.71 -5.04 -2.85
C ARG A 125 -30.93 -4.60 -3.64
N GLN A 126 -32.13 -4.86 -3.12
CA GLN A 126 -33.39 -4.45 -3.76
C GLN A 126 -33.51 -2.91 -3.80
N GLU A 127 -33.16 -2.23 -2.70
CA GLU A 127 -33.15 -0.77 -2.65
C GLU A 127 -32.15 -0.18 -3.66
N LEU A 128 -30.93 -0.71 -3.71
CA LEU A 128 -29.90 -0.25 -4.66
C LEU A 128 -30.33 -0.47 -6.11
N ALA A 129 -30.95 -1.62 -6.41
CA ALA A 129 -31.49 -1.90 -7.73
C ALA A 129 -32.62 -0.91 -8.12
N SER A 130 -33.46 -0.52 -7.16
CA SER A 130 -34.51 0.48 -7.40
C SER A 130 -33.92 1.86 -7.68
N LYS A 131 -32.91 2.29 -6.91
CA LYS A 131 -32.20 3.56 -7.11
C LYS A 131 -31.46 3.59 -8.44
N ALA A 132 -30.81 2.49 -8.82
CA ALA A 132 -30.14 2.37 -10.10
C ALA A 132 -31.10 2.55 -11.28
N ARG A 133 -32.32 1.99 -11.19
CA ARG A 133 -33.36 2.20 -12.20
C ARG A 133 -33.81 3.66 -12.29
N LEU A 134 -33.99 4.33 -11.16
CA LEU A 134 -34.33 5.76 -11.14
C LEU A 134 -33.23 6.63 -11.77
N VAL A 135 -31.96 6.33 -11.48
CA VAL A 135 -30.82 7.03 -12.09
C VAL A 135 -30.75 6.78 -13.58
N ASP A 136 -31.00 5.55 -14.04
CA ASP A 136 -31.04 5.23 -15.48
C ASP A 136 -32.18 5.99 -16.19
N GLU A 137 -33.37 6.06 -15.57
CA GLU A 137 -34.50 6.82 -16.10
C GLU A 137 -34.21 8.33 -16.18
N GLN A 138 -33.62 8.90 -15.11
CA GLN A 138 -33.19 10.30 -15.10
C GLN A 138 -32.10 10.58 -16.14
N SER A 139 -31.13 9.68 -16.29
CA SER A 139 -30.07 9.79 -17.29
C SER A 139 -30.65 9.79 -18.71
N ARG A 140 -31.60 8.89 -19.00
CA ARG A 140 -32.31 8.87 -20.29
C ARG A 140 -33.11 10.15 -20.53
N HIS A 141 -33.76 10.69 -19.51
CA HIS A 141 -34.48 11.95 -19.62
C HIS A 141 -33.53 13.12 -19.93
N VAL A 142 -32.40 13.22 -19.19
CA VAL A 142 -31.37 14.24 -19.44
C VAL A 142 -30.77 14.08 -20.84
N GLN A 143 -30.52 12.85 -21.29
CA GLN A 143 -30.02 12.58 -22.63
C GLN A 143 -31.01 13.05 -23.70
N ALA A 144 -32.31 12.77 -23.53
CA ALA A 144 -33.35 13.25 -24.44
C ALA A 144 -33.39 14.79 -24.48
N VAL A 145 -33.41 15.45 -23.33
CA VAL A 145 -33.38 16.93 -23.24
C VAL A 145 -32.11 17.48 -23.89
N HIS A 146 -30.95 16.89 -23.62
CA HIS A 146 -29.68 17.31 -24.21
C HIS A 146 -29.66 17.15 -25.73
N THR A 147 -30.25 16.08 -26.28
CA THR A 147 -30.33 15.91 -27.74
C THR A 147 -31.19 16.99 -28.40
N VAL A 148 -32.31 17.36 -27.77
CA VAL A 148 -33.17 18.45 -28.25
C VAL A 148 -32.45 19.79 -28.13
N LEU A 149 -31.87 20.09 -26.96
CA LEU A 149 -31.14 21.33 -26.71
C LEU A 149 -29.94 21.48 -27.66
N LYS A 150 -29.23 20.38 -27.95
CA LYS A 150 -28.11 20.38 -28.90
C LYS A 150 -28.60 20.66 -30.33
N ALA A 151 -29.76 20.14 -30.72
CA ALA A 151 -30.35 20.43 -32.02
C ALA A 151 -30.75 21.91 -32.14
N GLU A 152 -31.43 22.45 -31.11
CA GLU A 152 -31.81 23.87 -31.04
C GLU A 152 -30.58 24.79 -31.00
N TYR A 153 -29.57 24.45 -30.20
CA TYR A 153 -28.30 25.16 -30.13
C TYR A 153 -27.60 25.18 -31.47
N ASN A 154 -27.51 24.03 -32.16
CA ASN A 154 -26.88 23.97 -33.48
C ASN A 154 -27.67 24.77 -34.53
N ALA A 155 -29.01 24.76 -34.47
CA ALA A 155 -29.85 25.56 -35.36
C ALA A 155 -29.66 27.06 -35.10
N ALA A 156 -29.64 27.46 -33.82
CA ALA A 156 -29.36 28.84 -33.42
C ALA A 156 -27.94 29.25 -33.82
N LEU A 157 -26.94 28.41 -33.59
CA LEU A 157 -25.55 28.65 -33.97
C LEU A 157 -25.41 28.82 -35.48
N ALA A 158 -26.07 27.97 -36.29
CA ALA A 158 -26.07 28.06 -37.75
C ALA A 158 -26.74 29.35 -38.26
N HIS A 159 -27.86 29.75 -37.64
CA HIS A 159 -28.52 31.01 -37.96
C HIS A 159 -27.64 32.21 -37.58
N THR A 160 -27.04 32.18 -36.40
CA THR A 160 -26.18 33.26 -35.89
C THR A 160 -24.88 33.37 -36.68
N SER A 161 -24.27 32.25 -37.10
CA SER A 161 -23.06 32.24 -37.93
C SER A 161 -23.31 32.70 -39.36
N THR A 162 -24.54 32.53 -39.87
CA THR A 162 -24.94 33.10 -41.17
C THR A 162 -25.06 34.63 -41.10
N ILE A 163 -25.53 35.16 -39.97
CA ILE A 163 -25.71 36.61 -39.77
C ILE A 163 -24.39 37.29 -39.37
N TYR A 164 -23.57 36.61 -38.57
CA TYR A 164 -22.30 37.09 -38.02
C TYR A 164 -21.18 36.06 -38.27
N PRO A 165 -20.63 36.01 -39.50
CA PRO A 165 -19.60 35.04 -39.88
C PRO A 165 -18.27 35.19 -39.12
N GLU A 166 -18.05 36.32 -38.45
CA GLU A 166 -16.89 36.59 -37.60
C GLU A 166 -16.93 35.88 -36.24
N LEU A 167 -18.12 35.56 -35.71
CA LEU A 167 -18.25 34.87 -34.41
C LEU A 167 -17.62 33.46 -34.43
N PRO A 168 -17.89 32.59 -35.42
CA PRO A 168 -17.23 31.30 -35.55
C PRO A 168 -15.70 31.39 -35.59
N HIS A 169 -15.16 32.45 -36.20
CA HIS A 169 -13.72 32.68 -36.26
C HIS A 169 -13.15 33.02 -34.88
N ILE A 170 -13.84 33.86 -34.11
CA ILE A 170 -13.46 34.20 -32.73
C ILE A 170 -13.51 32.96 -31.83
N VAL A 171 -14.57 32.15 -31.92
CA VAL A 171 -14.69 30.89 -31.14
C VAL A 171 -13.58 29.91 -31.51
N ALA A 172 -13.27 29.74 -32.79
CA ALA A 172 -12.18 28.88 -33.22
C ALA A 172 -10.80 29.38 -32.73
N LEU A 173 -10.59 30.69 -32.66
CA LEU A 173 -9.39 31.29 -32.10
C LEU A 173 -9.29 31.07 -30.58
N GLU A 174 -10.42 31.17 -29.86
CA GLU A 174 -10.49 30.91 -28.43
C GLU A 174 -10.21 29.44 -28.11
N GLU A 175 -10.83 28.50 -28.83
CA GLU A 175 -10.57 27.06 -28.69
C GLU A 175 -9.09 26.74 -28.95
N ASN A 176 -8.51 27.28 -30.03
CA ASN A 176 -7.09 27.09 -30.33
C ASN A 176 -6.18 27.69 -29.25
N TYR A 177 -6.52 28.86 -28.70
CA TYR A 177 -5.76 29.45 -27.60
C TYR A 177 -5.82 28.60 -26.34
N LYS A 178 -7.00 28.05 -26.02
CA LYS A 178 -7.21 27.16 -24.88
C LYS A 178 -6.46 25.85 -25.04
N ASP A 179 -6.47 25.26 -26.24
CA ASP A 179 -5.72 24.04 -26.54
C ASP A 179 -4.20 24.28 -26.47
N GLN A 180 -3.72 25.43 -26.96
CA GLN A 180 -2.31 25.82 -26.82
C GLN A 180 -1.90 26.01 -25.35
N TYR A 181 -2.77 26.62 -24.55
CA TYR A 181 -2.54 26.76 -23.11
C TYR A 181 -2.50 25.39 -22.42
N LEU A 182 -3.44 24.50 -22.77
CA LEU A 182 -3.48 23.14 -22.23
C LEU A 182 -2.20 22.36 -22.59
N HIS A 183 -1.73 22.44 -23.83
CA HIS A 183 -0.49 21.80 -24.23
C HIS A 183 0.75 22.39 -23.55
N LEU A 184 0.79 23.71 -23.34
CA LEU A 184 1.88 24.34 -22.59
C LEU A 184 1.86 23.91 -21.11
N TRP A 185 0.66 23.73 -20.55
CA TRP A 185 0.47 23.20 -19.21
C TRP A 185 0.89 21.73 -19.11
N GLU A 186 0.46 20.87 -20.04
CA GLU A 186 0.85 19.47 -20.13
C GLU A 186 2.38 19.34 -20.28
N PHE A 187 2.99 20.13 -21.16
CA PHE A 187 4.44 20.18 -21.32
C PHE A 187 5.13 20.64 -20.03
N GLY A 188 4.58 21.65 -19.34
CA GLY A 188 5.07 22.10 -18.04
C GLY A 188 5.00 21.01 -16.98
N MET A 189 3.91 20.24 -16.95
CA MET A 189 3.71 19.10 -16.06
C MET A 189 4.69 17.95 -16.38
N ASP A 190 4.93 17.66 -17.65
CA ASP A 190 5.90 16.64 -18.08
C ASP A 190 7.33 17.02 -17.71
N VAL A 191 7.71 18.28 -17.95
CA VAL A 191 9.03 18.81 -17.56
C VAL A 191 9.18 18.81 -16.03
N LEU A 192 8.15 19.21 -15.30
CA LEU A 192 8.14 19.18 -13.83
C LEU A 192 8.26 17.74 -13.32
N THR A 193 7.55 16.79 -13.93
CA THR A 193 7.60 15.37 -13.57
C THR A 193 8.98 14.80 -13.84
N LEU A 194 9.58 15.11 -14.99
CA LEU A 194 10.94 14.68 -15.34
C LEU A 194 11.99 15.27 -14.38
N LEU A 195 11.84 16.53 -13.98
CA LEU A 195 12.69 17.18 -12.98
C LEU A 195 12.50 16.54 -11.62
N LEU A 196 11.25 16.29 -11.20
CA LEU A 196 10.97 15.58 -9.96
C LEU A 196 11.64 14.20 -9.98
N ASP A 197 11.42 13.40 -11.03
CA ASP A 197 11.94 12.04 -11.18
C ASP A 197 13.47 11.96 -11.19
N THR A 198 14.14 12.94 -11.77
CA THR A 198 15.61 13.03 -11.71
C THR A 198 16.12 13.40 -10.31
N VAL A 199 15.34 14.16 -9.54
CA VAL A 199 15.67 14.55 -8.16
C VAL A 199 15.18 13.51 -7.14
N THR A 200 14.20 12.66 -7.46
CA THR A 200 13.64 11.61 -6.59
C THR A 200 14.70 10.67 -5.99
N PRO A 201 15.74 10.18 -6.72
CA PRO A 201 16.79 9.37 -6.10
C PRO A 201 17.65 10.16 -5.09
N PHE A 202 17.87 11.45 -5.34
CA PHE A 202 18.57 12.35 -4.41
C PHE A 202 17.71 12.62 -3.16
N TRP A 203 16.41 12.82 -3.35
CA TRP A 203 15.41 12.92 -2.29
C TRP A 203 15.26 11.63 -1.47
N ARG A 204 15.38 10.46 -2.07
CA ARG A 204 15.30 9.20 -1.32
C ARG A 204 16.49 9.03 -0.35
N THR A 205 17.62 9.65 -0.67
CA THR A 205 18.88 9.53 0.09
C THR A 205 19.07 10.67 1.10
N TYR A 206 18.63 11.90 0.77
CA TYR A 206 18.82 13.11 1.58
C TYR A 206 17.51 13.88 1.88
N GLY A 207 16.37 13.39 1.40
CA GLY A 207 15.14 14.19 1.26
C GLY A 207 14.29 14.35 2.50
N LYS A 208 14.58 13.72 3.63
CA LYS A 208 13.84 14.05 4.86
C LYS A 208 14.14 15.49 5.30
N THR A 209 15.39 15.93 5.21
CA THR A 209 15.76 17.31 5.58
C THR A 209 15.52 18.29 4.44
N ILE A 210 15.83 17.91 3.19
CA ILE A 210 15.67 18.79 2.02
C ILE A 210 14.20 18.94 1.62
N GLY A 211 13.39 17.89 1.78
CA GLY A 211 11.96 17.91 1.48
C GLY A 211 11.18 18.81 2.42
N ASP A 212 11.50 18.78 3.73
CA ASP A 212 10.92 19.73 4.69
C ASP A 212 11.27 21.18 4.31
N ASP A 213 12.49 21.45 3.82
CA ASP A 213 12.91 22.80 3.42
C ASP A 213 12.25 23.25 2.09
N VAL A 214 12.11 22.36 1.10
CA VAL A 214 11.39 22.67 -0.14
C VAL A 214 9.90 22.89 0.13
N GLN A 215 9.30 22.10 1.02
CA GLN A 215 7.92 22.25 1.43
C GLN A 215 7.69 23.57 2.18
N ASP A 216 8.55 23.88 3.15
CA ASP A 216 8.45 25.09 3.96
C ASP A 216 8.72 26.37 3.16
N PHE A 217 9.69 26.38 2.24
CA PHE A 217 10.13 27.61 1.55
C PHE A 217 9.53 27.80 0.14
N LEU A 218 9.24 26.72 -0.59
CA LEU A 218 8.90 26.76 -2.03
C LEU A 218 7.43 26.39 -2.30
N ILE A 219 6.90 25.40 -1.59
CA ILE A 219 5.55 24.86 -1.85
C ILE A 219 4.48 25.76 -1.22
N ILE A 220 4.68 26.26 0.01
CA ILE A 220 3.69 27.13 0.70
C ILE A 220 3.34 28.42 -0.10
N PRO A 221 4.29 29.09 -0.79
CA PRO A 221 3.97 30.25 -1.64
C PRO A 221 3.30 29.92 -2.98
N TRP A 222 3.71 28.85 -3.66
CA TRP A 222 3.27 28.53 -5.04
C TRP A 222 2.00 27.69 -5.10
N TYR A 223 1.78 26.76 -4.16
CA TYR A 223 0.65 25.81 -4.16
C TYR A 223 -0.65 26.37 -3.54
N ARG A 224 -0.87 27.68 -3.65
CA ARG A 224 -1.82 28.43 -2.81
C ARG A 224 -3.31 28.09 -3.02
N ASN A 225 -3.75 27.22 -3.93
CA ASN A 225 -5.21 27.02 -4.10
C ASN A 225 -5.76 25.75 -4.80
N GLU A 226 -4.98 24.89 -5.46
CA GLU A 226 -5.61 24.01 -6.48
C GLU A 226 -5.83 22.54 -6.10
N PHE A 227 -5.14 21.98 -5.10
CA PHE A 227 -5.23 20.53 -4.83
C PHE A 227 -6.09 20.13 -3.62
N THR A 228 -6.32 21.02 -2.65
CA THR A 228 -7.07 20.66 -1.43
C THR A 228 -8.54 21.07 -1.47
N GLY A 229 -8.96 21.91 -2.43
CA GLY A 229 -10.35 22.39 -2.53
C GLY A 229 -10.85 23.19 -1.32
N GLU A 230 -9.97 23.52 -0.37
CA GLU A 230 -10.31 24.26 0.83
C GLU A 230 -10.20 25.77 0.59
N ALA A 231 -11.31 26.49 0.73
CA ALA A 231 -11.38 27.94 0.53
C ALA A 231 -10.64 28.79 1.59
N LYS A 232 -9.93 28.17 2.54
CA LYS A 232 -9.28 28.87 3.66
C LYS A 232 -7.77 28.92 3.47
N ARG A 233 -7.24 30.15 3.54
CA ARG A 233 -5.80 30.44 3.62
C ARG A 233 -5.17 29.61 4.74
N TYR A 234 -4.17 28.78 4.43
CA TYR A 234 -3.35 28.15 5.47
C TYR A 234 -2.72 29.25 6.34
N PRO A 235 -3.01 29.33 7.65
CA PRO A 235 -2.43 30.35 8.50
C PRO A 235 -0.97 29.99 8.78
N ILE A 236 -0.04 30.61 8.05
CA ILE A 236 1.39 30.53 8.36
C ILE A 236 1.60 31.30 9.67
N ALA A 237 1.69 30.57 10.79
CA ALA A 237 1.76 31.20 12.11
C ALA A 237 3.15 31.80 12.41
N ARG A 238 4.22 31.24 11.84
CA ARG A 238 5.62 31.60 12.14
C ARG A 238 6.54 31.30 10.96
N LEU A 239 7.64 32.06 10.85
CA LEU A 239 8.74 31.78 9.93
C LEU A 239 9.42 30.45 10.35
N PRO A 240 9.85 29.59 9.40
CA PRO A 240 10.43 28.29 9.73
C PRO A 240 11.66 28.44 10.64
N ARG A 241 11.62 27.80 11.81
CA ARG A 241 12.71 27.83 12.80
C ARG A 241 13.80 26.83 12.43
N ARG A 242 14.78 27.27 11.65
CA ARG A 242 15.98 26.47 11.31
C ARG A 242 17.21 26.93 12.09
N SER A 243 18.19 26.04 12.22
CA SER A 243 19.45 26.33 12.92
C SER A 243 20.29 27.37 12.16
N PHE A 244 21.08 28.18 12.86
CA PHE A 244 21.95 29.19 12.22
C PHE A 244 22.90 28.58 11.18
N ARG A 245 23.42 27.38 11.43
CA ARG A 245 24.27 26.63 10.49
C ARG A 245 23.56 26.37 9.17
N HIS A 246 22.26 26.09 9.22
CA HIS A 246 21.45 25.83 8.03
C HIS A 246 21.25 27.11 7.20
N TRP A 247 21.01 28.25 7.85
CA TRP A 247 20.93 29.55 7.16
C TRP A 247 22.25 29.94 6.48
N VAL A 248 23.38 29.73 7.15
CA VAL A 248 24.70 29.98 6.55
C VAL A 248 24.93 29.06 5.34
N LEU A 249 24.56 27.78 5.44
CA LEU A 249 24.65 26.84 4.33
C LEU A 249 23.77 27.29 3.15
N LEU A 250 22.53 27.69 3.41
CA LEU A 250 21.59 28.14 2.38
C LEU A 250 22.08 29.41 1.67
N ILE A 251 22.57 30.40 2.42
CA ILE A 251 23.16 31.63 1.86
C ILE A 251 24.42 31.30 1.05
N SER A 252 25.27 30.39 1.53
CA SER A 252 26.47 29.97 0.79
C SER A 252 26.10 29.24 -0.52
N CYS A 253 25.06 28.41 -0.50
CA CYS A 253 24.55 27.71 -1.67
C CYS A 253 23.95 28.69 -2.69
N ALA A 254 23.19 29.69 -2.23
CA ALA A 254 22.65 30.75 -3.08
C ALA A 254 23.76 31.65 -3.69
N ALA A 255 24.81 31.96 -2.93
CA ALA A 255 25.96 32.68 -3.45
C ALA A 255 26.73 31.85 -4.50
N LEU A 256 26.84 30.54 -4.26
CA LEU A 256 27.43 29.60 -5.21
C LEU A 256 26.61 29.51 -6.51
N SER A 257 25.29 29.35 -6.43
CA SER A 257 24.41 29.28 -7.61
C SER A 257 24.48 30.56 -8.43
N MET A 258 24.48 31.74 -7.78
CA MET A 258 24.69 33.03 -8.45
C MET A 258 26.05 33.11 -9.14
N SER A 259 27.10 32.62 -8.50
CA SER A 259 28.46 32.64 -9.05
C SER A 259 28.58 31.71 -10.27
N ILE A 260 27.97 30.54 -10.22
CA ILE A 260 27.92 29.59 -11.34
C ILE A 260 27.15 30.21 -12.50
N LEU A 261 25.98 30.81 -12.26
CA LEU A 261 25.19 31.48 -13.30
C LEU A 261 25.98 32.58 -14.01
N VAL A 262 26.68 33.43 -13.24
CA VAL A 262 27.52 34.50 -13.81
C VAL A 262 28.67 33.90 -14.62
N LEU A 263 29.31 32.85 -14.14
CA LEU A 263 30.39 32.19 -14.86
C LEU A 263 29.89 31.56 -16.17
N GLN A 264 28.78 30.81 -16.11
CA GLN A 264 28.18 30.17 -17.28
C GLN A 264 27.64 31.17 -18.30
N GLY A 265 27.03 32.27 -17.84
CA GLY A 265 26.59 33.35 -18.70
C GLY A 265 27.78 34.02 -19.41
N ARG A 266 28.89 34.24 -18.70
CA ARG A 266 30.11 34.78 -19.31
C ARG A 266 30.72 33.81 -20.30
N THR A 267 30.80 32.51 -19.99
CA THR A 267 31.32 31.52 -20.93
C THR A 267 30.44 31.43 -22.18
N ALA A 268 29.12 31.42 -22.04
CA ALA A 268 28.17 31.42 -23.15
C ALA A 268 28.36 32.65 -24.07
N VAL A 269 28.46 33.85 -23.50
CA VAL A 269 28.71 35.09 -24.26
C VAL A 269 30.06 35.04 -24.96
N THR A 270 31.11 34.54 -24.30
CA THR A 270 32.43 34.40 -24.94
C THR A 270 32.41 33.38 -26.08
N SER A 271 31.68 32.27 -25.94
CA SER A 271 31.54 31.25 -26.98
C SER A 271 30.80 31.79 -28.21
N VAL A 272 29.74 32.58 -27.99
CA VAL A 272 29.01 33.27 -29.07
C VAL A 272 29.92 34.26 -29.80
N ARG A 273 30.76 35.01 -29.09
CA ARG A 273 31.73 35.94 -29.72
C ARG A 273 32.75 35.22 -30.60
N HIS A 274 33.08 33.97 -30.31
CA HIS A 274 34.02 33.16 -31.08
C HIS A 274 33.32 32.22 -32.08
N ILE A 275 32.07 32.50 -32.47
CA ILE A 275 31.26 31.70 -33.43
C ILE A 275 32.00 31.35 -34.72
N ARG A 276 32.90 32.23 -35.18
CA ARG A 276 33.62 32.00 -36.43
C ARG A 276 34.79 31.03 -36.28
N LEU A 277 35.31 30.73 -35.09
CA LEU A 277 36.50 29.87 -34.92
C LEU A 277 37.68 30.28 -35.85
N ASP A 278 37.96 31.58 -35.93
CA ASP A 278 39.04 32.10 -36.79
C ASP A 278 40.46 31.70 -36.33
N VAL A 279 40.57 31.02 -35.18
CA VAL A 279 41.82 30.51 -34.61
C VAL A 279 42.33 29.25 -35.36
N ILE A 280 41.47 28.53 -36.09
CA ILE A 280 41.86 27.31 -36.81
C ILE A 280 42.16 27.64 -38.27
N SER A 281 43.45 27.59 -38.64
CA SER A 281 43.92 27.90 -40.01
C SER A 281 43.51 26.85 -41.07
N TYR A 282 43.18 25.62 -40.66
CA TYR A 282 42.79 24.54 -41.58
C TYR A 282 41.29 24.55 -41.88
N THR A 283 40.94 24.93 -43.11
CA THR A 283 39.55 25.10 -43.57
C THR A 283 38.70 23.83 -43.46
N GLY A 284 39.25 22.66 -43.80
CA GLY A 284 38.49 21.39 -43.75
C GLY A 284 38.13 20.93 -42.33
N LEU A 285 39.07 21.08 -41.38
CA LEU A 285 38.86 20.72 -39.99
C LEU A 285 37.89 21.70 -39.29
N ARG A 286 37.91 22.97 -39.69
CA ARG A 286 36.96 23.99 -39.22
C ARG A 286 35.52 23.64 -39.55
N TYR A 287 35.21 23.25 -40.79
CA TYR A 287 33.83 22.88 -41.18
C TYR A 287 33.31 21.62 -40.48
N LEU A 288 34.19 20.69 -40.11
CA LEU A 288 33.80 19.49 -39.38
C LEU A 288 33.44 19.79 -37.90
N ILE A 289 34.12 20.77 -37.28
CA ILE A 289 33.94 21.09 -35.85
C ILE A 289 32.81 22.11 -35.61
N ILE A 290 32.53 22.99 -36.57
CA ILE A 290 31.46 24.00 -36.49
C ILE A 290 30.11 23.44 -35.99
N PRO A 291 29.55 22.32 -36.50
CA PRO A 291 28.26 21.83 -36.04
C PRO A 291 28.29 21.39 -34.56
N PHE A 292 29.36 20.72 -34.12
CA PHE A 292 29.51 20.35 -32.71
C PHE A 292 29.67 21.56 -31.79
N PHE A 293 30.34 22.60 -32.26
CA PHE A 293 30.47 23.86 -31.54
C PHE A 293 29.13 24.57 -31.39
N TRP A 294 28.30 24.59 -32.43
CA TRP A 294 26.93 25.13 -32.38
C TRP A 294 26.05 24.36 -31.41
N VAL A 295 26.08 23.03 -31.45
CA VAL A 295 25.34 22.18 -30.51
C VAL A 295 25.78 22.48 -29.07
N SER A 296 27.08 22.62 -28.83
CA SER A 296 27.62 22.97 -27.50
C SER A 296 27.15 24.36 -27.04
N ILE A 297 27.11 25.36 -27.93
CA ILE A 297 26.57 26.70 -27.62
C ILE A 297 25.09 26.59 -27.24
N ILE A 298 24.28 25.83 -27.97
CA ILE A 298 22.86 25.65 -27.67
C ILE A 298 22.68 25.01 -26.29
N ILE A 299 23.40 23.93 -26.02
CA ILE A 299 23.38 23.24 -24.72
C ILE A 299 23.79 24.21 -23.59
N GLN A 300 24.85 24.99 -23.80
CA GLN A 300 25.33 25.98 -22.83
C GLN A 300 24.28 27.06 -22.54
N TRP A 301 23.59 27.58 -23.55
CA TRP A 301 22.52 28.56 -23.35
C TRP A 301 21.29 27.96 -22.66
N CYS A 302 20.93 26.71 -22.98
CA CYS A 302 19.90 26.00 -22.25
C CYS A 302 20.25 25.85 -20.76
N ALA A 303 21.51 25.51 -20.44
CA ALA A 303 21.99 25.43 -19.05
C ALA A 303 21.88 26.79 -18.34
N VAL A 304 22.31 27.87 -18.98
CA VAL A 304 22.19 29.24 -18.44
C VAL A 304 20.74 29.61 -18.17
N LEU A 305 19.81 29.27 -19.07
CA LEU A 305 18.38 29.55 -18.89
C LEU A 305 17.79 28.77 -17.71
N VAL A 306 18.14 27.48 -17.56
CA VAL A 306 17.70 26.66 -16.44
C VAL A 306 18.25 27.21 -15.12
N GLU A 307 19.53 27.53 -15.05
CA GLU A 307 20.13 28.12 -13.84
C GLU A 307 19.55 29.50 -13.51
N ALA A 308 19.27 30.32 -14.53
CA ALA A 308 18.57 31.60 -14.35
C ALA A 308 17.16 31.39 -13.78
N ALA A 309 16.43 30.37 -14.24
CA ALA A 309 15.13 30.01 -13.69
C ALA A 309 15.23 29.59 -12.21
N ILE A 310 16.24 28.79 -11.86
CA ILE A 310 16.50 28.40 -10.46
C ILE A 310 16.79 29.62 -9.58
N VAL A 311 17.66 30.52 -10.03
CA VAL A 311 18.02 31.74 -9.28
C VAL A 311 16.84 32.69 -9.13
N THR A 312 16.06 32.90 -10.20
CA THR A 312 14.86 33.74 -10.13
C THR A 312 13.81 33.16 -9.19
N MET A 313 13.66 31.84 -9.16
CA MET A 313 12.80 31.15 -8.20
C MET A 313 13.29 31.35 -6.75
N GLN A 314 14.60 31.26 -6.50
CA GLN A 314 15.20 31.54 -5.18
C GLN A 314 14.94 32.99 -4.75
N LEU A 315 15.14 33.97 -5.64
CA LEU A 315 14.88 35.39 -5.38
C LEU A 315 13.40 35.65 -5.13
N ALA A 316 12.50 35.06 -5.93
CA ALA A 316 11.06 35.18 -5.76
C ALA A 316 10.62 34.65 -4.39
N GLY A 317 11.17 33.51 -3.95
CA GLY A 317 10.95 32.98 -2.61
C GLY A 317 11.40 33.97 -1.52
N VAL A 318 12.61 34.54 -1.63
CA VAL A 318 13.11 35.53 -0.65
C VAL A 318 12.23 36.78 -0.63
N VAL A 319 11.88 37.33 -1.79
CA VAL A 319 11.01 38.51 -1.90
C VAL A 319 9.63 38.23 -1.31
N TRP A 320 9.08 37.04 -1.56
CA TRP A 320 7.81 36.61 -0.96
C TRP A 320 7.87 36.59 0.57
N TRP A 321 8.92 35.98 1.13
CA TRP A 321 9.10 35.91 2.59
C TRP A 321 9.38 37.27 3.23
N LEU A 322 10.08 38.17 2.52
CA LEU A 322 10.23 39.58 2.93
C LEU A 322 8.90 40.34 2.87
N GLY A 323 8.09 40.15 1.82
CA GLY A 323 6.75 40.73 1.70
C GLY A 323 5.79 40.24 2.79
N TRP A 324 5.89 38.96 3.17
CA TRP A 324 5.16 38.40 4.30
C TRP A 324 5.62 38.98 5.66
N SER A 325 6.93 39.13 5.88
CA SER A 325 7.46 39.65 7.15
C SER A 325 7.12 41.13 7.39
N ILE A 326 7.04 41.93 6.32
CA ILE A 326 6.62 43.33 6.36
C ILE A 326 5.08 43.46 6.44
N GLY A 327 4.34 42.37 6.24
CA GLY A 327 2.88 42.34 6.34
C GLY A 327 2.13 42.80 5.08
N ILE A 328 2.84 42.97 3.96
CA ILE A 328 2.26 43.34 2.66
C ILE A 328 1.46 42.16 2.07
N CYS A 329 1.85 40.92 2.40
CA CYS A 329 1.25 39.69 1.86
C CYS A 329 0.38 38.90 2.86
N LYS A 330 -0.07 39.51 3.98
CA LYS A 330 -0.97 38.86 4.97
C LYS A 330 -2.41 38.68 4.47
#